data_AF-A0A350WNH0-F1
#
_entry.id   AF-A0A350WNH0-F1
#
_cell.length_a   1.000
_cell.length_b   1.000
_cell.length_c   1.000
_cell.angle_alpha   90.00
_cell.angle_beta   90.00
_cell.angle_gamma   90.00
#
_symmetry.space_group_name_H-M   'P 1'
#
loop_
_entity.id
_entity.type
_entity.pdbx_description
1 polymer ?
#
loop_
_entity_poly.entity_id
_entity_poly.type
_entity_poly.pdbx_seq_one_letter_code
_entity_poly.pdbx_strand_id
1 'polypeptide(L)'
;MGAQPKGPVMRRKPRGVESTRSLETPVVAAVNPRLKIEDHCLRVLLRKPELLYQLDRKLEEFGLIPLTVEDFEYTDHQLLFGVLRLAVEQDETDHRQYLVSHLPDMVSAFANDLFAQKEAAEINDDRLLEDLLNRFLDLRRTHAMMNVNQLRFLQEDEQEQGGGNIKVYQEQALQFTRLLRNLDQAKHRISKRQT
;
A
#
# COMPACT_ATOMS: atom_id res chain seq x y z
N MET A 1 36.97 -4.38 -73.51
CA MET A 1 36.86 -5.85 -73.70
C MET A 1 35.46 -6.26 -73.26
N GLY A 2 34.53 -6.36 -74.20
CA GLY A 2 33.17 -6.85 -73.93
C GLY A 2 33.09 -8.36 -74.20
N ALA A 3 32.38 -9.07 -73.34
CA ALA A 3 31.91 -10.44 -73.58
C ALA A 3 30.61 -10.69 -72.78
N GLN A 4 29.55 -10.95 -73.55
CA GLN A 4 28.28 -11.63 -73.21
C GLN A 4 28.52 -13.06 -72.61
N PRO A 5 27.50 -13.91 -72.31
CA PRO A 5 26.12 -13.75 -71.81
C PRO A 5 25.67 -14.89 -70.82
N LYS A 6 24.35 -14.97 -70.53
CA LYS A 6 23.47 -16.15 -70.22
C LYS A 6 23.39 -16.73 -68.78
N GLY A 7 22.14 -16.90 -68.32
CA GLY A 7 21.74 -17.98 -67.37
C GLY A 7 20.51 -17.64 -66.50
N PRO A 8 19.53 -18.56 -66.26
CA PRO A 8 18.12 -18.17 -66.16
C PRO A 8 17.47 -18.14 -64.75
N VAL A 9 16.26 -17.60 -64.80
CA VAL A 9 15.20 -17.31 -63.81
C VAL A 9 14.87 -18.44 -62.82
N MET A 10 14.76 -18.09 -61.53
CA MET A 10 14.04 -18.88 -60.53
C MET A 10 12.94 -18.06 -59.86
N ARG A 11 11.71 -18.53 -60.06
CA ARG A 11 10.41 -17.95 -59.69
C ARG A 11 10.18 -18.11 -58.18
N ARG A 12 10.09 -17.03 -57.40
CA ARG A 12 9.70 -17.08 -55.98
C ARG A 12 8.18 -16.89 -55.85
N LYS A 13 7.55 -17.86 -55.18
CA LYS A 13 6.12 -17.94 -54.84
C LYS A 13 5.85 -17.05 -53.61
N PRO A 14 4.74 -16.28 -53.55
CA PRO A 14 4.47 -15.40 -52.42
C PRO A 14 4.09 -16.22 -51.18
N ARG A 15 4.84 -16.04 -50.09
CA ARG A 15 4.58 -16.65 -48.78
C ARG A 15 3.47 -15.86 -48.09
N GLY A 16 2.48 -16.60 -47.58
CA GLY A 16 1.17 -16.12 -47.17
C GLY A 16 1.16 -15.05 -46.09
N VAL A 17 0.05 -14.32 -46.12
CA VAL A 17 -0.41 -13.33 -45.15
C VAL A 17 -0.38 -13.93 -43.75
N GLU A 18 0.54 -13.44 -42.94
CA GLU A 18 0.62 -13.79 -41.52
C GLU A 18 -0.47 -13.00 -40.79
N SER A 19 -1.48 -13.75 -40.36
CA SER A 19 -2.62 -13.27 -39.59
C SER A 19 -2.14 -12.60 -38.31
N THR A 20 -2.34 -11.29 -38.19
CA THR A 20 -2.18 -10.52 -36.96
C THR A 20 -3.24 -10.99 -35.95
N ARG A 21 -2.94 -12.07 -35.25
CA ARG A 21 -3.56 -12.34 -33.94
C ARG A 21 -2.89 -11.41 -32.94
N SER A 22 -3.52 -10.26 -32.73
CA SER A 22 -3.36 -9.45 -31.54
C SER A 22 -3.52 -10.37 -30.33
N LEU A 23 -2.41 -10.70 -29.69
CA LEU A 23 -2.43 -11.26 -28.35
C LEU A 23 -2.71 -10.07 -27.43
N GLU A 24 -3.99 -9.83 -27.16
CA GLU A 24 -4.41 -9.15 -25.94
C GLU A 24 -4.05 -10.08 -24.78
N THR A 25 -2.78 -10.08 -24.39
CA THR A 25 -2.41 -10.54 -23.05
C THR A 25 -3.07 -9.57 -22.07
N PRO A 26 -3.97 -10.02 -21.19
CA PRO A 26 -4.40 -9.17 -20.09
C PRO A 26 -3.13 -8.86 -19.31
N VAL A 27 -2.85 -7.56 -19.15
CA VAL A 27 -1.87 -7.09 -18.20
C VAL A 27 -2.40 -7.52 -16.84
N VAL A 28 -2.04 -8.73 -16.40
CA VAL A 28 -2.07 -9.09 -14.99
C VAL A 28 -1.09 -8.13 -14.34
N ALA A 29 -1.60 -6.94 -14.01
CA ALA A 29 -0.91 -5.96 -13.21
C ALA A 29 -0.38 -6.74 -12.01
N ALA A 30 0.95 -6.75 -11.86
CA ALA A 30 1.58 -7.37 -10.71
C ALA A 30 0.93 -6.72 -9.48
N VAL A 31 0.06 -7.48 -8.79
CA VAL A 31 -0.72 -6.91 -7.69
C VAL A 31 0.27 -6.50 -6.61
N ASN A 32 0.39 -5.19 -6.39
CA ASN A 32 1.34 -4.62 -5.45
C ASN A 32 1.16 -5.28 -4.08
N PRO A 33 2.22 -5.86 -3.47
CA PRO A 33 2.11 -6.52 -2.17
C PRO A 33 1.55 -5.60 -1.08
N ARG A 34 1.80 -4.29 -1.14
CA ARG A 34 1.23 -3.28 -0.23
C ARG A 34 -0.27 -3.15 -0.35
N LEU A 35 -0.80 -3.07 -1.59
CA LEU A 35 -2.23 -3.03 -1.83
C LEU A 35 -2.94 -4.20 -1.15
N LYS A 36 -2.38 -5.41 -1.26
CA LYS A 36 -2.96 -6.59 -0.59
C LYS A 36 -2.94 -6.48 0.94
N ILE A 37 -1.92 -5.86 1.51
CA ILE A 37 -1.82 -5.65 2.96
C ILE A 37 -2.85 -4.62 3.39
N GLU A 38 -2.96 -3.49 2.69
CA GLU A 38 -3.95 -2.44 2.98
C GLU A 38 -5.39 -2.95 2.81
N ASP A 39 -5.69 -3.67 1.72
CA ASP A 39 -6.99 -4.32 1.49
C ASP A 39 -7.37 -5.24 2.65
N HIS A 40 -6.42 -6.05 3.12
CA HIS A 40 -6.64 -6.95 4.23
C HIS A 40 -6.91 -6.18 5.53
N CYS A 41 -6.10 -5.17 5.83
CA CYS A 41 -6.27 -4.36 7.04
C CYS A 41 -7.62 -3.64 7.04
N LEU A 42 -8.01 -3.01 5.92
CA LEU A 42 -9.31 -2.37 5.79
C LEU A 42 -10.45 -3.37 5.91
N ARG A 43 -10.35 -4.54 5.30
CA ARG A 43 -11.40 -5.56 5.40
C ARG A 43 -11.65 -5.98 6.84
N VAL A 44 -10.60 -6.19 7.62
CA VAL A 44 -10.72 -6.55 9.05
C VAL A 44 -11.36 -5.39 9.81
N LEU A 45 -10.86 -4.17 9.63
CA LEU A 45 -11.34 -2.98 10.35
C LEU A 45 -12.79 -2.59 9.99
N LEU A 46 -13.19 -2.69 8.73
CA LEU A 46 -14.56 -2.41 8.30
C LEU A 46 -15.59 -3.39 8.88
N ARG A 47 -15.16 -4.62 9.19
CA ARG A 47 -16.00 -5.64 9.83
C ARG A 47 -16.07 -5.51 11.33
N LYS A 48 -14.95 -5.13 11.93
CA LYS A 48 -14.75 -4.96 13.37
C LYS A 48 -14.19 -3.56 13.66
N PRO A 49 -15.00 -2.49 13.50
CA PRO A 49 -14.54 -1.11 13.70
C PRO A 49 -13.96 -0.86 15.10
N GLU A 50 -14.45 -1.58 16.12
CA GLU A 50 -13.97 -1.54 17.49
C GLU A 50 -12.48 -1.91 17.66
N LEU A 51 -11.91 -2.66 16.71
CA LEU A 51 -10.47 -2.97 16.72
C LEU A 51 -9.62 -1.73 16.47
N LEU A 52 -10.14 -0.68 15.82
CA LEU A 52 -9.40 0.55 15.56
C LEU A 52 -8.95 1.21 16.86
N TYR A 53 -9.86 1.35 17.83
CA TYR A 53 -9.54 1.94 19.13
C TYR A 53 -8.48 1.13 19.89
N GLN A 54 -8.58 -0.21 19.86
CA GLN A 54 -7.60 -1.08 20.49
C GLN A 54 -6.23 -1.00 19.80
N LEU A 55 -6.23 -0.90 18.47
CA LEU A 55 -5.02 -0.76 17.67
C LEU A 55 -4.31 0.56 17.98
N ASP A 56 -5.06 1.67 18.03
CA ASP A 56 -4.54 2.99 18.36
C ASP A 56 -3.91 3.01 19.76
N ARG A 57 -4.59 2.46 20.76
CA ARG A 57 -4.03 2.32 22.12
C ARG A 57 -2.74 1.50 22.12
N LYS A 58 -2.66 0.43 21.33
CA LYS A 58 -1.44 -0.38 21.22
C LYS A 58 -0.31 0.40 20.56
N LEU A 59 -0.58 1.16 19.51
CA LEU A 59 0.41 2.04 18.89
C LEU A 59 0.94 3.08 19.90
N GLU A 60 0.05 3.71 20.64
CA GLU A 60 0.38 4.68 21.69
C GLU A 60 1.20 4.06 22.83
N GLU A 61 0.89 2.83 23.27
CA GLU A 61 1.69 2.07 24.25
C GLU A 61 3.15 1.89 23.80
N PHE A 62 3.41 1.88 22.48
CA PHE A 62 4.76 1.83 21.89
C PHE A 62 5.36 3.21 21.61
N GLY A 63 4.68 4.30 21.97
CA GLY A 63 5.11 5.67 21.69
C GLY A 63 4.99 6.03 20.20
N LEU A 64 4.12 5.34 19.47
CA LEU A 64 3.77 5.65 18.09
C LEU A 64 2.47 6.45 18.06
N ILE A 65 2.28 7.23 17.00
CA ILE A 65 1.02 7.93 16.78
C ILE A 65 -0.11 6.92 16.46
N PRO A 66 -1.38 7.25 16.78
CA PRO A 66 -2.55 6.52 16.30
C PRO A 66 -2.54 6.32 14.78
N LEU A 67 -3.38 5.42 14.28
CA LEU A 67 -3.50 5.18 12.85
C LEU A 67 -4.10 6.41 12.15
N THR A 68 -3.55 6.75 10.98
CA THR A 68 -3.91 7.94 10.20
C THR A 68 -4.21 7.56 8.76
N VAL A 69 -4.86 8.46 8.01
CA VAL A 69 -5.06 8.27 6.57
C VAL A 69 -3.73 8.15 5.83
N GLU A 70 -2.66 8.78 6.30
CA GLU A 70 -1.32 8.73 5.70
C GLU A 70 -0.66 7.34 5.79
N ASP A 71 -1.22 6.42 6.58
CA ASP A 71 -0.75 5.03 6.64
C ASP A 71 -1.20 4.18 5.44
N PHE A 72 -2.09 4.73 4.59
CA PHE A 72 -2.57 4.10 3.36
C PHE A 72 -2.00 4.82 2.14
N GLU A 73 -1.51 4.05 1.16
CA GLU A 73 -0.94 4.60 -0.09
C GLU A 73 -2.03 4.97 -1.10
N TYR A 74 -3.14 4.24 -1.11
CA TYR A 74 -4.19 4.36 -2.11
C TYR A 74 -5.30 5.31 -1.67
N THR A 75 -5.73 6.21 -2.57
CA THR A 75 -6.76 7.23 -2.26
C THR A 75 -8.09 6.62 -1.82
N ASP A 76 -8.54 5.54 -2.47
CA ASP A 76 -9.79 4.88 -2.09
C ASP A 76 -9.70 4.31 -0.66
N HIS A 77 -8.55 3.78 -0.29
CA HIS A 77 -8.25 3.26 1.05
C HIS A 77 -8.23 4.36 2.10
N GLN A 78 -7.62 5.50 1.78
CA GLN A 78 -7.62 6.70 2.63
C GLN A 78 -9.04 7.19 2.89
N LEU A 79 -9.88 7.25 1.84
CA LEU A 79 -11.27 7.66 1.94
C LEU A 79 -12.08 6.69 2.81
N LEU A 80 -11.97 5.39 2.56
CA LEU A 80 -12.63 4.37 3.39
C LEU A 80 -12.20 4.45 4.86
N PHE A 81 -10.90 4.58 5.11
CA PHE A 81 -10.38 4.71 6.46
C PHE A 81 -10.88 5.99 7.15
N GLY A 82 -10.96 7.10 6.42
CA GLY A 82 -11.52 8.35 6.94
C GLY A 82 -12.97 8.19 7.41
N VAL A 83 -13.82 7.54 6.61
CA VAL A 83 -15.23 7.27 7.00
C VAL A 83 -15.29 6.29 8.17
N LEU A 84 -14.47 5.24 8.17
CA LEU A 84 -14.37 4.29 9.30
C LEU A 84 -14.00 5.00 10.60
N ARG A 85 -13.03 5.90 10.56
CA ARG A 85 -12.60 6.64 11.74
C ARG A 85 -13.73 7.51 12.30
N LEU A 86 -14.45 8.22 11.43
CA LEU A 86 -15.64 8.96 11.83
C LEU A 86 -16.72 8.04 12.41
N ALA A 87 -16.88 6.83 11.84
CA ALA A 87 -17.83 5.84 12.32
C ALA A 87 -17.52 5.34 13.75
N VAL A 88 -16.24 5.30 14.13
CA VAL A 88 -15.77 4.87 15.46
C VAL A 88 -15.74 6.03 16.46
N GLU A 89 -15.50 7.26 16.00
CA GLU A 89 -15.49 8.47 16.84
C GLU A 89 -16.90 8.94 17.21
N GLN A 90 -17.91 8.63 16.38
CA GLN A 90 -19.31 8.91 16.69
C GLN A 90 -19.90 7.84 17.64
N ASP A 91 -20.74 8.28 18.58
CA ASP A 91 -21.42 7.41 19.56
C ASP A 91 -22.94 7.26 19.29
N GLU A 92 -23.45 7.84 18.21
CA GLU A 92 -24.89 8.02 17.97
C GLU A 92 -25.55 6.85 17.24
N THR A 93 -24.81 6.15 16.39
CA THR A 93 -25.33 5.10 15.50
C THR A 93 -24.43 3.88 15.49
N ASP A 94 -24.98 2.73 15.07
CA ASP A 94 -24.16 1.53 14.86
C ASP A 94 -23.09 1.81 13.78
N HIS A 95 -21.84 1.44 14.07
CA HIS A 95 -20.69 1.68 13.20
C HIS A 95 -20.91 1.23 11.75
N ARG A 96 -21.55 0.06 11.54
CA ARG A 96 -21.79 -0.45 10.19
C ARG A 96 -22.86 0.36 9.48
N GLN A 97 -23.90 0.77 10.20
CA GLN A 97 -24.93 1.65 9.64
C GLN A 97 -24.33 3.02 9.24
N TYR A 98 -23.43 3.58 10.07
CA TYR A 98 -22.75 4.82 9.75
C TYR A 98 -21.88 4.68 8.49
N LEU A 99 -21.07 3.61 8.41
CA LEU A 99 -20.25 3.31 7.24
C LEU A 99 -21.10 3.27 5.96
N VAL A 100 -22.16 2.46 5.92
CA VAL A 100 -23.00 2.29 4.71
C VAL A 100 -23.67 3.61 4.29
N SER A 101 -24.04 4.47 5.23
CA SER A 101 -24.75 5.73 4.94
C SER A 101 -23.82 6.89 4.56
N HIS A 102 -22.56 6.88 4.98
CA HIS A 102 -21.62 7.98 4.79
C HIS A 102 -20.49 7.66 3.80
N LEU A 103 -20.49 6.48 3.19
CA LEU A 103 -19.54 6.10 2.15
C LEU A 103 -19.77 6.90 0.86
N PRO A 104 -18.75 7.60 0.33
CA PRO A 104 -18.85 8.26 -0.98
C PRO A 104 -19.15 7.25 -2.10
N ASP A 105 -19.99 7.65 -3.06
CA ASP A 105 -20.39 6.79 -4.20
C ASP A 105 -19.18 6.21 -4.94
N MET A 106 -18.10 7.00 -5.09
CA MET A 106 -16.87 6.59 -5.79
C MET A 106 -16.17 5.38 -5.15
N VAL A 107 -16.26 5.21 -3.83
CA VAL A 107 -15.62 4.09 -3.09
C VAL A 107 -16.64 3.02 -2.66
N SER A 108 -17.93 3.24 -2.90
CA SER A 108 -19.00 2.32 -2.48
C SER A 108 -18.84 0.94 -3.12
N ALA A 109 -18.54 0.88 -4.42
CA ALA A 109 -18.29 -0.38 -5.12
C ALA A 109 -17.11 -1.15 -4.50
N PHE A 110 -16.01 -0.46 -4.23
CA PHE A 110 -14.83 -1.04 -3.60
C PHE A 110 -15.10 -1.52 -2.17
N ALA A 111 -15.83 -0.74 -1.37
CA ALA A 111 -16.26 -1.16 -0.03
C ALA A 111 -17.12 -2.43 -0.09
N ASN A 112 -18.08 -2.51 -1.01
CA ASN A 112 -18.92 -3.69 -1.21
C ASN A 112 -18.09 -4.93 -1.59
N ASP A 113 -17.09 -4.77 -2.45
CA ASP A 113 -16.16 -5.85 -2.80
C ASP A 113 -15.35 -6.33 -1.58
N LEU A 114 -14.90 -5.42 -0.71
CA LEU A 114 -14.23 -5.78 0.54
C LEU A 114 -15.17 -6.53 1.49
N PHE A 115 -16.43 -6.09 1.62
CA PHE A 115 -17.42 -6.76 2.45
C PHE A 115 -17.77 -8.16 1.93
N ALA A 116 -17.83 -8.35 0.62
CA ALA A 116 -18.18 -9.62 -0.03
C ALA A 116 -17.08 -10.71 0.08
N GLN A 117 -15.83 -10.33 0.34
CA GLN A 117 -14.71 -11.27 0.40
C GLN A 117 -14.79 -12.20 1.62
N LYS A 118 -14.93 -13.50 1.40
CA LYS A 118 -15.12 -14.49 2.48
C LYS A 118 -14.05 -14.42 3.57
N GLU A 119 -14.48 -14.52 4.83
CA GLU A 119 -13.57 -14.60 5.99
C GLU A 119 -12.76 -15.91 5.93
N ALA A 120 -11.47 -15.82 6.27
CA ALA A 120 -10.78 -17.00 6.79
C ALA A 120 -11.44 -17.38 8.13
N ALA A 121 -11.35 -18.65 8.54
CA ALA A 121 -12.02 -19.20 9.75
C ALA A 121 -12.02 -18.24 10.96
N GLU A 122 -13.01 -18.32 11.85
CA GLU A 122 -13.14 -17.44 13.04
C GLU A 122 -11.82 -17.26 13.80
N ILE A 123 -11.09 -16.19 13.48
CA ILE A 123 -9.89 -15.75 14.20
C ILE A 123 -10.40 -14.85 15.34
N ASN A 124 -9.95 -15.12 16.56
CA ASN A 124 -10.28 -14.30 17.72
C ASN A 124 -9.72 -12.87 17.57
N ASP A 125 -10.38 -11.92 18.22
CA ASP A 125 -10.08 -10.49 18.12
C ASP A 125 -8.63 -10.16 18.50
N ASP A 126 -8.08 -10.82 19.52
CA ASP A 126 -6.68 -10.61 19.94
C ASP A 126 -5.68 -10.95 18.82
N ARG A 127 -5.92 -12.04 18.07
CA ARG A 127 -5.05 -12.42 16.96
C ARG A 127 -5.22 -11.51 15.75
N LEU A 128 -6.45 -11.04 15.49
CA LEU A 128 -6.70 -10.04 14.46
C LEU A 128 -6.01 -8.72 14.79
N LEU A 129 -6.10 -8.27 16.04
CA LEU A 129 -5.45 -7.07 16.52
C LEU A 129 -3.93 -7.16 16.37
N GLU A 130 -3.34 -8.31 16.74
CA GLU A 130 -1.91 -8.54 16.61
C GLU A 130 -1.46 -8.62 15.14
N ASP A 131 -2.22 -9.27 14.26
CA ASP A 131 -1.97 -9.29 12.82
C ASP A 131 -2.03 -7.88 12.21
N LEU A 132 -3.07 -7.11 12.54
CA LEU A 132 -3.22 -5.71 12.14
C LEU A 132 -2.02 -4.88 12.60
N LEU A 133 -1.67 -4.97 13.88
CA LEU A 133 -0.54 -4.23 14.45
C LEU A 133 0.76 -4.55 13.73
N ASN A 134 1.06 -5.84 13.50
CA ASN A 134 2.28 -6.24 12.79
C ASN A 134 2.30 -5.70 11.35
N ARG A 135 1.18 -5.77 10.63
CA ARG A 135 1.07 -5.26 9.25
C ARG A 135 1.26 -3.76 9.19
N PHE A 136 0.64 -2.99 10.07
CA PHE A 136 0.81 -1.53 10.09
C PHE A 136 2.23 -1.12 10.51
N LEU A 137 2.86 -1.83 11.44
CA LEU A 137 4.27 -1.60 11.76
C LEU A 137 5.17 -1.83 10.54
N ASP A 138 4.90 -2.87 9.76
CA ASP A 138 5.64 -3.17 8.53
C ASP A 138 5.39 -2.14 7.42
N LEU A 139 4.15 -1.68 7.25
CA LEU A 139 3.80 -0.59 6.32
C LEU A 139 4.54 0.70 6.70
N ARG A 140 4.41 1.15 7.95
CA ARG A 140 5.11 2.35 8.47
C ARG A 140 6.61 2.25 8.33
N ARG A 141 7.19 1.08 8.62
CA ARG A 141 8.64 0.86 8.50
C ARG A 141 9.09 0.99 7.06
N THR A 142 8.35 0.39 6.13
CA THR A 142 8.68 0.45 4.70
C THR A 142 8.53 1.86 4.16
N HIS A 143 7.48 2.58 4.56
CA HIS A 143 7.28 3.99 4.22
C HIS A 143 8.40 4.88 4.76
N ALA A 144 8.75 4.76 6.05
CA ALA A 144 9.83 5.53 6.65
C ALA A 144 11.19 5.26 5.98
N MET A 145 11.47 4.00 5.62
CA MET A 145 12.72 3.64 4.93
C MET A 145 12.79 4.22 3.51
N MET A 146 11.66 4.25 2.78
CA MET A 146 11.60 4.93 1.49
C MET A 146 11.84 6.43 1.62
N ASN A 147 11.22 7.09 2.59
CA ASN A 147 11.42 8.52 2.82
C ASN A 147 12.86 8.86 3.19
N VAL A 148 13.52 8.07 4.05
CA VAL A 148 14.96 8.25 4.35
C VAL A 148 15.80 8.16 3.08
N ASN A 149 15.55 7.16 2.23
CA ASN A 149 16.29 7.01 0.98
C ASN A 149 16.05 8.19 0.02
N GLN A 150 14.80 8.63 -0.12
CA GLN A 150 14.45 9.79 -0.95
C GLN A 150 15.10 11.08 -0.43
N LEU A 151 15.06 11.32 0.87
CA LEU A 151 15.68 12.49 1.49
C LEU A 151 17.21 12.48 1.32
N ARG A 152 17.84 11.30 1.31
CA ARG A 152 19.27 11.19 1.01
C ARG A 152 19.59 11.70 -0.40
N PHE A 153 18.83 11.26 -1.41
CA PHE A 153 19.03 11.75 -2.78
C PHE A 153 18.78 13.25 -2.90
N LEU A 154 17.73 13.78 -2.27
CA LEU A 154 17.45 15.22 -2.27
C LEU A 154 18.56 16.05 -1.57
N GLN A 155 19.20 15.49 -0.53
CA GLN A 155 20.35 16.13 0.12
C GLN A 155 21.58 16.14 -0.79
N GLU A 156 21.86 15.05 -1.50
CA GLU A 156 22.96 14.96 -2.48
C GLU A 156 22.77 16.00 -3.59
N ASP A 157 21.57 16.09 -4.18
CA ASP A 157 21.25 17.06 -5.23
C ASP A 157 21.36 18.53 -4.75
N GLU A 158 20.88 18.84 -3.54
CA GLU A 158 20.97 20.20 -2.98
C GLU A 158 22.41 20.59 -2.65
N GLN A 159 23.26 19.66 -2.22
CA GLN A 159 24.67 19.95 -1.96
C GLN A 159 25.38 20.45 -3.22
N GLU A 160 25.03 19.93 -4.40
CA GLU A 160 25.57 20.35 -5.68
C GLU A 160 25.03 21.73 -6.13
N GLN A 161 23.82 22.10 -5.69
CA GLN A 161 23.10 23.30 -6.14
C GLN A 161 23.19 24.51 -5.19
N GLY A 162 23.95 24.41 -4.08
CA GLY A 162 24.20 25.51 -3.16
C GLY A 162 23.50 25.41 -1.79
N GLY A 163 22.83 24.29 -1.50
CA GLY A 163 22.49 23.84 -0.14
C GLY A 163 21.42 24.66 0.60
N GLY A 164 20.48 25.29 -0.11
CA GLY A 164 19.44 26.13 0.50
C GLY A 164 18.50 25.37 1.44
N ASN A 165 18.11 24.15 1.07
CA ASN A 165 17.13 23.32 1.79
C ASN A 165 17.76 22.18 2.58
N ILE A 166 19.09 22.05 2.58
CA ILE A 166 19.79 20.90 3.15
C ILE A 166 19.45 20.63 4.62
N LYS A 167 19.27 21.69 5.42
CA LYS A 167 18.93 21.57 6.84
C LYS A 167 17.53 20.99 7.04
N VAL A 168 16.56 21.37 6.20
CA VAL A 168 15.18 20.86 6.26
C VAL A 168 15.16 19.36 5.98
N TYR A 169 15.87 18.92 4.94
CA TYR A 169 15.94 17.50 4.60
C TYR A 169 16.69 16.69 5.68
N GLN A 170 17.71 17.26 6.32
CA GLN A 170 18.40 16.63 7.45
C GLN A 170 17.47 16.46 8.66
N GLU A 171 16.69 17.48 9.00
CA GLU A 171 15.71 17.41 10.09
C GLU A 171 14.64 16.34 9.82
N GLN A 172 14.11 16.29 8.60
CA GLN A 172 13.15 15.26 8.19
C GLN A 172 13.78 13.85 8.24
N ALA A 173 15.02 13.69 7.77
CA ALA A 173 15.70 12.40 7.81
C ALA A 173 15.92 11.92 9.26
N LEU A 174 16.23 12.84 10.18
CA LEU A 174 16.32 12.53 11.61
C LEU A 174 14.97 12.11 12.19
N GLN A 175 13.86 12.73 11.79
CA GLN A 175 12.52 12.34 12.22
C GLN A 175 12.19 10.91 11.77
N PHE A 176 12.38 10.57 10.49
CA PHE A 176 12.14 9.21 10.00
C PHE A 176 13.09 8.17 10.61
N THR A 177 14.34 8.54 10.90
CA THR A 177 15.29 7.65 11.58
C THR A 177 14.84 7.34 13.01
N ARG A 178 14.30 8.34 13.74
CA ARG A 178 13.70 8.13 15.06
C ARG A 178 12.46 7.25 14.97
N LEU A 179 11.61 7.48 13.98
CA LEU A 179 10.42 6.64 13.73
C LEU A 179 10.82 5.17 13.48
N LEU A 180 11.79 4.91 12.60
CA LEU A 180 12.31 3.57 12.34
C LEU A 180 12.77 2.87 13.63
N ARG A 181 13.52 3.58 14.47
CA ARG A 181 13.97 3.04 15.76
C ARG A 181 12.79 2.65 16.66
N ASN A 182 11.75 3.50 16.74
CA ASN A 182 10.57 3.22 17.55
C ASN A 182 9.79 2.01 17.00
N LEU A 183 9.64 1.92 15.68
CA LEU A 183 8.99 0.78 15.01
C LEU A 183 9.74 -0.54 15.25
N ASP A 184 11.07 -0.53 15.12
CA ASP A 184 11.89 -1.72 15.38
C ASP A 184 11.82 -2.15 16.86
N GLN A 185 11.78 -1.20 17.79
CA GLN A 185 11.58 -1.50 19.22
C GLN A 185 10.18 -2.09 19.51
N ALA A 186 9.14 -1.55 18.88
CA ALA A 186 7.78 -2.08 18.99
C ALA A 186 7.72 -3.53 18.49
N LYS A 187 8.26 -3.77 17.29
CA LYS A 187 8.30 -5.10 16.66
C LYS A 187 9.06 -6.12 17.53
N HIS A 188 10.20 -5.72 18.12
CA HIS A 188 10.95 -6.58 19.03
C HIS A 188 10.18 -6.93 20.31
N ARG A 189 9.45 -5.96 20.89
CA ARG A 189 8.62 -6.20 22.08
C ARG A 189 7.44 -7.13 21.79
N ILE A 190 6.82 -7.02 20.62
CA ILE A 190 5.74 -7.92 20.19
C ILE A 190 6.28 -9.35 20.05
N SER A 191 7.40 -9.53 19.34
CA SER A 191 8.02 -10.84 19.16
C SER A 191 8.39 -11.51 20.50
N LYS A 192 8.89 -10.74 21.48
CA LYS A 192 9.20 -11.25 22.83
C LYS A 192 7.98 -11.65 23.65
N ARG A 193 6.79 -11.12 23.37
CA ARG A 193 5.55 -11.52 24.06
C ARG A 193 4.99 -12.83 23.52
N GLN A 194 5.41 -13.26 22.33
CA GLN A 194 4.97 -14.49 21.69
C GLN A 194 5.83 -15.72 22.05
N THR A 195 7.01 -15.51 22.65
CA THR A 195 7.95 -16.55 23.11
C THR A 195 7.82 -16.80 24.60
#